data_AF-A0A946VU53-F1
#
_entry.id   AF-A0A946VU53-F1
#
_cell.length_a   1.000
_cell.length_b   1.000
_cell.length_c   1.000
_cell.angle_alpha   90.00
_cell.angle_beta   90.00
_cell.angle_gamma   90.00
#
_symmetry.space_group_name_H-M   'P 1'
#
loop_
_entity.id
_entity.type
_entity.pdbx_description
1 polymer ?
#
loop_
_entity_poly.entity_id
_entity_poly.type
_entity_poly.pdbx_seq_one_letter_code
_entity_poly.pdbx_strand_id
1 'polypeptide(L)'
;MDKSSFDKWVEAYIDLYDNNDVPDENHPSYWAVERFVDLEADFPEDCWAAILSIVAKRPTPRILANLASGPMEELLELHGNEFIERIEKEARTNPDFRNMLHSVWEITNEAIWRRLLRVRLDG
;
A
#
# COMPACT_ATOMS: atom_id res chain seq x y z
N MET A 1 8.55 -13.98 -6.12
CA MET A 1 9.90 -13.33 -6.12
C MET A 1 10.81 -13.98 -5.08
N ASP A 2 12.14 -13.96 -5.22
CA ASP A 2 13.03 -14.40 -4.12
C ASP A 2 13.12 -13.32 -3.02
N LYS A 3 13.50 -13.73 -1.81
CA LYS A 3 13.51 -12.84 -0.64
C LYS A 3 14.43 -11.63 -0.82
N SER A 4 15.61 -11.79 -1.43
CA SER A 4 16.54 -10.67 -1.58
C SER A 4 15.98 -9.61 -2.52
N SER A 5 15.35 -10.03 -3.61
CA SER A 5 14.72 -9.11 -4.57
C SER A 5 13.52 -8.40 -3.95
N PHE A 6 12.74 -9.12 -3.12
CA PHE A 6 11.60 -8.55 -2.40
C PHE A 6 12.04 -7.50 -1.38
N ASP A 7 13.05 -7.81 -0.54
CA ASP A 7 13.55 -6.87 0.46
C ASP A 7 14.10 -5.60 -0.21
N LYS A 8 14.80 -5.73 -1.34
CA LYS A 8 15.28 -4.57 -2.12
C LYS A 8 14.15 -3.69 -2.64
N TRP A 9 13.05 -4.29 -3.09
CA TRP A 9 11.89 -3.55 -3.56
C TRP A 9 11.25 -2.72 -2.44
N VAL A 10 11.05 -3.33 -1.28
CA VAL A 10 10.51 -2.66 -0.10
C VAL A 10 11.39 -1.48 0.31
N GLU A 11 12.71 -1.67 0.38
CA GLU A 11 13.63 -0.59 0.77
C GLU A 11 13.69 0.53 -0.29
N ALA A 12 13.70 0.17 -1.57
CA ALA A 12 13.71 1.15 -2.66
C ALA A 12 12.45 2.02 -2.66
N TYR A 13 11.28 1.45 -2.34
CA TYR A 13 10.06 2.23 -2.20
C TYR A 13 10.16 3.25 -1.06
N ILE A 14 10.68 2.85 0.10
CA ILE A 14 10.87 3.75 1.25
C ILE A 14 11.86 4.88 0.89
N ASP A 15 13.00 4.51 0.29
CA ASP A 15 14.07 5.41 -0.14
C ASP A 15 13.58 6.48 -1.13
N LEU A 16 12.76 6.11 -2.11
CA LEU A 16 12.17 7.03 -3.09
C LEU A 16 11.43 8.22 -2.45
N TYR A 17 10.77 7.97 -1.32
CA TYR A 17 9.94 8.95 -0.62
C TYR A 17 10.60 9.53 0.64
N ASP A 18 11.87 9.20 0.92
CA ASP A 18 12.53 9.57 2.17
C ASP A 18 12.73 11.10 2.31
N ASN A 19 12.64 11.88 1.24
CA ASN A 19 12.63 13.36 1.30
C ASN A 19 11.74 14.06 0.25
N ASN A 20 10.90 13.30 -0.46
CA ASN A 20 10.08 13.83 -1.57
C ASN A 20 8.59 13.57 -1.33
N ASP A 21 7.75 14.52 -1.71
CA ASP A 21 6.28 14.39 -1.65
C ASP A 21 5.71 13.72 -2.90
N VAL A 22 6.42 13.82 -4.03
CA VAL A 22 6.09 13.21 -5.32
C VAL A 22 7.28 12.36 -5.72
N PRO A 23 7.09 11.12 -6.22
CA PRO A 23 8.21 10.31 -6.66
C PRO A 23 8.93 11.02 -7.82
N ASP A 24 10.22 11.27 -7.66
CA ASP A 24 11.06 11.78 -8.75
C ASP A 24 11.37 10.63 -9.71
N GLU A 25 10.92 10.75 -10.96
CA GLU A 25 11.14 9.77 -12.02
C GLU A 25 12.64 9.53 -12.32
N ASN A 26 13.51 10.49 -11.98
CA ASN A 26 14.95 10.35 -12.13
C ASN A 26 15.62 9.70 -10.91
N HIS A 27 14.87 9.42 -9.85
CA HIS A 27 15.40 8.82 -8.65
C HIS A 27 15.86 7.38 -8.93
N PRO A 28 17.04 6.94 -8.44
CA PRO A 28 17.53 5.58 -8.68
C PRO A 28 16.58 4.47 -8.20
N SER A 29 15.68 4.80 -7.28
CA SER A 29 14.69 3.90 -6.68
C SER A 29 13.28 4.04 -7.30
N TYR A 30 13.10 4.84 -8.36
CA TYR A 30 11.79 5.04 -9.01
C TYR A 30 11.17 3.72 -9.51
N TRP A 31 11.99 2.78 -9.94
CA TRP A 31 11.58 1.43 -10.34
C TRP A 31 10.71 0.72 -9.30
N ALA A 32 10.80 1.10 -8.01
CA ALA A 32 9.98 0.51 -6.96
C ALA A 32 8.49 0.84 -7.09
N VAL A 33 8.16 2.02 -7.62
CA VAL A 33 6.77 2.41 -7.95
C VAL A 33 6.32 1.72 -9.23
N GLU A 34 7.14 1.73 -10.28
CA GLU A 34 6.85 0.99 -11.53
C GLU A 34 6.60 -0.49 -11.23
N ARG A 35 7.32 -1.05 -10.26
CA ARG A 35 7.14 -2.44 -9.86
C ARG A 35 5.77 -2.72 -9.23
N PHE A 36 5.16 -1.77 -8.53
CA PHE A 36 3.76 -1.91 -8.09
C PHE A 36 2.83 -1.92 -9.30
N VAL A 37 3.00 -0.97 -10.22
CA VAL A 37 2.19 -0.88 -11.45
C VAL A 37 2.29 -2.15 -12.29
N ASP A 38 3.48 -2.75 -12.41
CA ASP A 38 3.69 -4.00 -13.13
C ASP A 38 2.98 -5.22 -12.49
N LEU A 39 2.70 -5.16 -11.19
CA LEU A 39 2.24 -6.31 -10.40
C LEU A 39 0.79 -6.20 -9.92
N GLU A 40 0.24 -5.00 -9.83
CA GLU A 40 -1.08 -4.76 -9.22
C GLU A 40 -2.20 -5.52 -9.91
N ALA A 41 -2.14 -5.71 -11.24
CA ALA A 41 -3.16 -6.47 -11.97
C ALA A 41 -2.99 -8.00 -11.82
N ASP A 42 -1.76 -8.51 -12.01
CA ASP A 42 -1.51 -9.95 -12.19
C ASP A 42 -0.98 -10.67 -10.94
N PHE A 43 -0.38 -9.92 -10.01
CA PHE A 43 0.29 -10.45 -8.81
C PHE A 43 -0.11 -9.70 -7.53
N PRO A 44 -1.42 -9.61 -7.20
CA PRO A 44 -1.91 -8.83 -6.07
C PRO A 44 -1.40 -9.30 -4.71
N GLU A 45 -1.06 -10.59 -4.58
CA GLU A 45 -0.46 -11.13 -3.35
C GLU A 45 0.95 -10.58 -3.08
N ASP A 46 1.75 -10.37 -4.14
CA ASP A 46 3.07 -9.78 -4.02
C ASP A 46 2.95 -8.30 -3.62
N CYS A 47 1.99 -7.57 -4.19
CA CYS A 47 1.68 -6.18 -3.81
C CYS A 47 1.21 -6.08 -2.35
N TRP A 48 0.29 -6.95 -1.93
CA TRP A 48 -0.17 -7.01 -0.55
C TRP A 48 0.97 -7.30 0.43
N ALA A 49 1.82 -8.27 0.12
CA ALA A 49 2.97 -8.59 0.95
C ALA A 49 3.94 -7.41 1.07
N ALA A 50 4.20 -6.69 -0.04
CA ALA A 50 5.03 -5.50 -0.05
C ALA A 50 4.44 -4.38 0.81
N ILE A 51 3.14 -4.09 0.68
CA ILE A 51 2.43 -3.10 1.51
C ILE A 51 2.61 -3.42 3.00
N LEU A 52 2.32 -4.66 3.41
CA LEU A 52 2.50 -5.06 4.82
C LEU A 52 3.94 -4.94 5.29
N SER A 53 4.91 -5.31 4.45
CA SER A 53 6.34 -5.22 4.77
C SER A 53 6.81 -3.76 4.91
N ILE A 54 6.30 -2.86 4.07
CA ILE A 54 6.58 -1.42 4.18
C ILE A 54 5.99 -0.88 5.48
N VAL A 55 4.71 -1.17 5.79
CA VAL A 55 4.08 -0.73 7.04
C VAL A 55 4.82 -1.27 8.26
N ALA A 56 5.27 -2.53 8.23
CA ALA A 56 6.01 -3.16 9.34
C ALA A 56 7.35 -2.46 9.65
N LYS A 57 7.95 -1.77 8.66
CA LYS A 57 9.15 -0.95 8.84
C LYS A 57 8.88 0.40 9.52
N ARG A 58 7.61 0.73 9.78
CA ARG A 58 7.17 1.99 10.43
C ARG A 58 7.79 3.23 9.77
N PRO A 59 7.66 3.40 8.45
CA PRO A 59 8.21 4.54 7.75
C PRO A 59 7.46 5.82 8.16
N THR A 60 7.91 6.97 7.66
CA THR A 60 7.29 8.25 8.00
C THR A 60 5.82 8.28 7.57
N PRO A 61 4.96 9.10 8.22
CA PRO A 61 3.56 9.26 7.82
C PRO A 61 3.39 9.65 6.34
N ARG A 62 4.35 10.39 5.77
CA ARG A 62 4.38 10.75 4.36
C ARG A 62 4.49 9.52 3.44
N ILE A 63 5.36 8.58 3.80
CA ILE A 63 5.52 7.33 3.03
C ILE A 63 4.26 6.47 3.15
N LEU A 64 3.66 6.40 4.34
CA LEU A 64 2.39 5.70 4.54
C LEU A 64 1.25 6.34 3.72
N ALA A 65 1.21 7.66 3.61
CA ALA A 65 0.21 8.35 2.79
C ALA A 65 0.36 8.02 1.29
N ASN A 66 1.60 8.02 0.76
CA ASN A 66 1.86 7.62 -0.63
C ASN A 66 1.57 6.14 -0.89
N LEU A 67 1.85 5.27 0.08
CA LEU A 67 1.49 3.85 0.01
C LEU A 67 -0.03 3.66 -0.05
N ALA A 68 -0.78 4.51 0.65
CA ALA A 68 -2.23 4.49 0.69
C ALA A 68 -2.87 4.95 -0.62
N SER A 69 -2.48 6.13 -1.12
CA SER A 69 -3.06 6.77 -2.32
C SER A 69 -2.46 6.27 -3.64
N GLY A 70 -1.82 5.10 -3.61
CA GLY A 70 -1.23 4.46 -4.78
C GLY A 70 -1.39 2.95 -4.63
N PRO A 71 -0.36 2.21 -4.18
CA PRO A 71 -0.43 0.74 -4.13
C PRO A 71 -1.65 0.16 -3.41
N MET A 72 -2.05 0.73 -2.28
CA MET A 72 -3.20 0.23 -1.52
C MET A 72 -4.54 0.54 -2.20
N GLU A 73 -4.64 1.70 -2.84
CA GLU A 73 -5.81 2.14 -3.62
C GLU A 73 -6.01 1.24 -4.84
N GLU A 74 -4.96 1.04 -5.62
CA GLU A 74 -5.01 0.18 -6.82
C GLU A 74 -5.33 -1.28 -6.46
N LEU A 75 -4.77 -1.80 -5.37
CA LEU A 75 -5.12 -3.14 -4.88
C LEU A 75 -6.62 -3.25 -4.51
N LEU A 76 -7.20 -2.20 -3.94
CA LEU A 76 -8.62 -2.15 -3.59
C LEU A 76 -9.51 -1.97 -4.83
N GLU A 77 -9.11 -1.14 -5.77
CA GLU A 77 -9.82 -0.87 -7.02
C GLU A 77 -9.92 -2.15 -7.87
N LEU A 78 -8.79 -2.84 -8.04
CA LEU A 78 -8.68 -4.03 -8.89
C LEU A 78 -9.16 -5.31 -8.17
N HIS A 79 -8.80 -5.47 -6.89
CA HIS A 79 -8.94 -6.74 -6.17
C HIS A 79 -9.70 -6.63 -4.84
N GLY A 80 -10.45 -5.54 -4.64
CA GLY A 80 -11.11 -5.26 -3.36
C GLY A 80 -12.01 -6.39 -2.84
N ASN A 81 -12.68 -7.14 -3.73
CA ASN A 81 -13.51 -8.29 -3.33
C ASN A 81 -12.70 -9.40 -2.64
N GLU A 82 -11.46 -9.62 -3.03
CA GLU A 82 -10.57 -10.66 -2.50
C GLU A 82 -9.84 -10.20 -1.24
N PHE A 83 -9.55 -8.90 -1.13
CA PHE A 83 -8.70 -8.36 -0.06
C PHE A 83 -9.45 -7.67 1.08
N ILE A 84 -10.70 -7.25 0.91
CA ILE A 84 -11.39 -6.43 1.93
C ILE A 84 -11.49 -7.09 3.31
N GLU A 85 -11.71 -8.40 3.39
CA GLU A 85 -11.75 -9.11 4.68
C GLU A 85 -10.37 -9.17 5.35
N ARG A 86 -9.30 -9.28 4.55
CA ARG A 86 -7.91 -9.28 5.02
C ARG A 86 -7.52 -7.90 5.53
N ILE A 87 -7.92 -6.86 4.81
CA ILE A 87 -7.73 -5.45 5.20
C ILE A 87 -8.43 -5.16 6.52
N GLU A 88 -9.70 -5.54 6.65
CA GLU A 88 -10.46 -5.43 7.90
C GLU A 88 -9.78 -6.17 9.05
N LYS A 89 -9.26 -7.38 8.81
CA LYS A 89 -8.56 -8.17 9.81
C LYS A 89 -7.24 -7.51 10.23
N GLU A 90 -6.41 -7.10 9.28
CA GLU A 90 -5.11 -6.49 9.55
C GLU A 90 -5.28 -5.19 10.33
N ALA A 91 -6.20 -4.33 9.90
CA ALA A 91 -6.45 -3.05 10.55
C ALA A 91 -6.89 -3.20 12.01
N ARG A 92 -7.58 -4.28 12.40
CA ARG A 92 -7.95 -4.53 13.81
C ARG A 92 -6.73 -4.74 14.71
N THR A 93 -5.66 -5.35 14.19
CA THR A 93 -4.48 -5.71 14.98
C THR A 93 -3.26 -4.83 14.73
N ASN A 94 -3.27 -4.03 13.66
CA ASN A 94 -2.14 -3.19 13.25
C ASN A 94 -2.57 -1.71 13.15
N PRO A 95 -2.35 -0.90 14.21
CA PRO A 95 -2.71 0.50 14.23
C PRO A 95 -2.03 1.34 13.15
N ASP A 96 -0.78 1.02 12.77
CA ASP A 96 -0.07 1.76 11.73
C ASP A 96 -0.68 1.50 10.36
N PHE A 97 -1.05 0.25 10.09
CA PHE A 97 -1.82 -0.12 8.89
C PHE A 97 -3.18 0.59 8.87
N ARG A 98 -3.93 0.55 9.99
CA ARG A 98 -5.23 1.25 10.08
C ARG A 98 -5.07 2.75 9.82
N ASN A 99 -4.04 3.38 10.39
CA ASN A 99 -3.76 4.80 10.19
C ASN A 99 -3.46 5.10 8.72
N MET A 100 -2.65 4.29 8.05
CA MET A 100 -2.34 4.40 6.62
C MET A 100 -3.62 4.39 5.76
N LEU A 101 -4.63 3.57 6.11
CA LEU A 101 -5.88 3.50 5.33
C LEU A 101 -6.64 4.83 5.23
N HIS A 102 -6.41 5.81 6.11
CA HIS A 102 -7.06 7.12 6.04
C HIS A 102 -6.66 7.93 4.80
N SER A 103 -5.53 7.60 4.17
CA SER A 103 -5.01 8.29 3.00
C SER A 103 -5.38 7.63 1.67
N VAL A 104 -6.13 6.52 1.67
CA VAL A 104 -6.66 5.89 0.45
C VAL A 104 -7.79 6.75 -0.13
N TRP A 105 -7.82 6.99 -1.44
CA TRP A 105 -8.92 7.76 -2.04
C TRP A 105 -10.12 6.88 -2.37
N GLU A 106 -11.24 7.50 -2.71
CA GLU A 106 -12.47 6.79 -3.00
C GLU A 106 -12.33 5.92 -4.25
N ILE A 107 -12.61 4.63 -4.09
CA ILE A 107 -12.60 3.62 -5.14
C ILE A 107 -13.99 3.47 -5.78
N THR A 108 -14.05 2.95 -7.01
CA THR A 108 -15.31 2.81 -7.76
C THR A 108 -16.31 1.88 -7.09
N ASN A 109 -15.83 0.82 -6.44
CA ASN A 109 -16.71 -0.16 -5.79
C ASN A 109 -17.25 0.37 -4.45
N GLU A 110 -18.45 0.96 -4.49
CA GLU A 110 -19.12 1.53 -3.32
C GLU A 110 -19.30 0.56 -2.14
N ALA A 111 -19.45 -0.73 -2.39
CA ALA A 111 -19.64 -1.72 -1.32
C ALA A 111 -18.32 -1.93 -0.56
N ILE A 112 -17.21 -2.02 -1.28
CA ILE A 112 -15.87 -2.14 -0.71
C ILE A 112 -15.46 -0.82 -0.06
N TRP A 113 -15.74 0.33 -0.70
CA TRP A 113 -15.46 1.64 -0.13
C TRP A 113 -16.15 1.84 1.22
N ARG A 114 -17.46 1.53 1.31
CA ARG A 114 -18.19 1.60 2.59
C ARG A 114 -17.63 0.68 3.67
N ARG A 115 -17.05 -0.46 3.30
CA ARG A 115 -16.37 -1.35 4.24
C ARG A 115 -15.07 -0.71 4.74
N LEU A 116 -14.26 -0.17 3.83
CA LEU A 116 -13.03 0.55 4.18
C LEU A 116 -13.29 1.73 5.11
N LEU A 117 -14.34 2.53 4.84
CA LEU A 117 -14.72 3.65 5.71
C LEU A 117 -15.05 3.21 7.13
N ARG A 118 -15.66 2.04 7.34
CA ARG A 118 -15.90 1.52 8.70
C ARG A 118 -14.61 1.17 9.41
N VAL A 119 -13.66 0.55 8.71
CA VAL A 119 -12.34 0.21 9.26
C VAL A 119 -11.59 1.43 9.77
N ARG A 120 -11.71 2.58 9.09
CA ARG A 120 -11.11 3.85 9.52
C ARG A 120 -11.69 4.37 10.83
N LEU A 121 -12.98 4.13 11.07
CA LEU A 121 -13.71 4.62 12.24
C LEU A 121 -13.59 3.71 13.45
N ASP A 122 -13.23 2.44 13.26
CA ASP A 122 -12.99 1.47 14.33
C ASP A 122 -11.66 1.80 15.02
N GLY A 123 -11.68 2.73 15.98
CA GLY A 123 -10.55 3.23 16.79
C GLY A 123 -10.66 2.84 18.25
#